data_AF-A0A2S9G711-F1
#
_entry.id   AF-A0A2S9G711-F1
#
_cell.length_a   1.000
_cell.length_b   1.000
_cell.length_c   1.000
_cell.angle_alpha   90.00
_cell.angle_beta   90.00
_cell.angle_gamma   90.00
#
_symmetry.space_group_name_H-M   'P 1'
#
loop_
_entity.id
_entity.type
_entity.pdbx_description
1 polymer ?
#
loop_
_entity_poly.entity_id
_entity_poly.type
_entity_poly.pdbx_seq_one_letter_code
_entity_poly.pdbx_strand_id
1 'polypeptide(L)' 'MSKLAQTLGLTEFQAEIISTVRQFVDKEVIPTAQELEHADEYPHAIVDAMKEMGLFG' A
#
# COMPACT_ATOMS: atom_id res chain seq x y z
N MET A 1 -1.95 -11.85 14.73
CA MET A 1 -1.89 -10.50 15.33
C MET A 1 -3.18 -9.79 15.03
N SER A 2 -4.03 -9.53 16.04
CA SER A 2 -5.25 -8.73 15.84
C SER A 2 -4.85 -7.29 15.56
N LYS A 3 -5.32 -6.73 14.44
CA LYS A 3 -5.00 -5.36 14.05
C LYS A 3 -5.86 -4.42 14.89
N LEU A 4 -5.22 -3.56 15.69
CA LEU A 4 -5.88 -2.66 16.64
C LEU A 4 -6.64 -1.49 15.98
N ALA A 5 -6.51 -1.31 14.66
CA ALA A 5 -7.18 -0.25 13.93
C ALA A 5 -7.94 -0.83 12.73
N GLN A 6 -9.26 -0.94 12.88
CA GLN A 6 -10.20 -1.14 11.77
C GLN A 6 -11.11 0.07 11.72
N THR A 7 -11.24 0.67 10.54
CA THR A 7 -12.22 1.72 10.30
C THR A 7 -13.62 1.10 10.33
N LEU A 8 -14.46 1.56 11.25
CA LEU A 8 -15.85 1.13 11.35
C LEU A 8 -16.72 1.79 10.27
N GLY A 9 -17.81 1.14 9.87
CA GLY A 9 -18.80 1.69 8.95
C GLY A 9 -18.41 1.68 7.46
N LEU A 10 -17.36 0.93 7.10
CA LEU A 10 -17.00 0.72 5.69
C LEU A 10 -18.04 -0.14 4.99
N THR A 11 -18.33 0.20 3.73
CA THR A 11 -19.02 -0.74 2.83
C THR A 11 -18.10 -1.93 2.53
N GLU A 12 -18.68 -3.04 2.07
CA GLU A 12 -17.92 -4.21 1.61
C GLU A 12 -16.90 -3.82 0.54
N PHE A 13 -17.33 -3.05 -0.46
CA PHE A 13 -16.46 -2.54 -1.51
C PHE A 13 -15.30 -1.67 -0.97
N GLN A 14 -15.55 -0.80 0.00
CA GLN A 14 -14.48 0.01 0.61
C GLN A 14 -13.49 -0.88 1.39
N ALA A 15 -13.98 -1.91 2.08
CA ALA A 15 -13.13 -2.86 2.76
C ALA A 15 -12.26 -3.67 1.78
N GLU A 16 -12.80 -4.03 0.61
CA GLU A 16 -12.06 -4.70 -0.47
C GLU A 16 -10.95 -3.82 -1.05
N ILE A 17 -11.22 -2.52 -1.27
CA ILE A 17 -10.20 -1.56 -1.72
C ILE A 17 -9.04 -1.54 -0.72
N ILE A 18 -9.33 -1.36 0.57
CA ILE A 18 -8.31 -1.32 1.62
C ILE A 18 -7.54 -2.64 1.69
N SER A 19 -8.23 -3.78 1.54
CA SER A 19 -7.60 -5.10 1.51
C SER A 19 -6.60 -5.21 0.36
N THR A 20 -7.00 -4.77 -0.84
CA THR A 20 -6.16 -4.79 -2.04
C THR A 20 -4.92 -3.92 -1.87
N VAL A 21 -5.08 -2.67 -1.43
CA VAL A 21 -3.96 -1.74 -1.19
C VAL A 21 -3.01 -2.30 -0.13
N ARG A 22 -3.55 -2.93 0.92
CA ARG A 22 -2.74 -3.52 1.97
C ARG A 22 -1.91 -4.70 1.48
N GLN A 23 -2.48 -5.56 0.64
CA GLN A 23 -1.72 -6.67 0.04
C GLN A 23 -0.58 -6.16 -0.83
N PHE A 24 -0.79 -5.06 -1.57
CA PHE A 24 0.27 -4.40 -2.33
C PHE A 24 1.38 -3.88 -1.41
N VAL A 25 1.03 -3.17 -0.34
CA VAL A 25 2.01 -2.65 0.63
C VAL A 25 2.83 -3.79 1.27
N ASP A 26 2.17 -4.86 1.68
CA ASP A 26 2.82 -6.00 2.32
C ASP A 26 3.80 -6.72 1.39
N LYS A 27 3.53 -6.75 0.07
CA LYS A 27 4.34 -7.48 -0.93
C LYS A 27 5.41 -6.63 -1.61
N GLU A 28 5.09 -5.39 -1.96
CA GLU A 28 5.93 -4.57 -2.85
C GLU A 28 6.65 -3.45 -2.10
N VAL A 29 6.04 -2.90 -1.05
CA VAL A 29 6.56 -1.71 -0.35
C VAL A 29 7.42 -2.10 0.85
N ILE A 30 6.90 -2.91 1.77
CA ILE A 30 7.60 -3.27 3.01
C ILE A 30 8.98 -3.91 2.76
N PRO A 31 9.14 -4.85 1.80
CA PRO A 31 10.43 -5.51 1.60
C PRO A 31 11.56 -4.59 1.10
N THR A 32 11.22 -3.52 0.40
CA THR A 32 12.19 -2.62 -0.27
C THR A 32 12.39 -1.31 0.47
N ALA A 33 11.52 -0.98 1.43
CA ALA A 33 11.51 0.30 2.12
C ALA A 33 12.86 0.67 2.78
N GLN A 34 13.50 -0.27 3.48
CA GLN A 34 14.78 0.01 4.17
C GLN A 34 15.92 0.29 3.20
N GLU A 35 15.96 -0.41 2.07
CA GLU A 35 17.00 -0.23 1.05
C GLU A 35 16.87 1.15 0.41
N LEU A 36 15.65 1.52 0.01
CA LEU A 36 15.34 2.82 -0.59
C LEU A 36 15.62 3.99 0.37
N GLU A 37 15.26 3.83 1.65
CA GLU A 37 15.56 4.83 2.68
C GLU A 37 17.08 5.01 2.85
N HIS A 38 17.83 3.91 2.93
CA HIS A 38 19.29 3.98 3.08
C HIS A 38 19.97 4.63 1.87
N ALA A 39 19.43 4.39 0.68
CA ALA A 39 19.93 4.95 -0.57
C ALA A 39 19.52 6.43 -0.79
N ASP A 40 18.62 6.99 0.04
CA ASP A 40 17.99 8.30 -0.18
C ASP A 40 17.33 8.41 -1.58
N GLU A 41 16.73 7.29 -2.02
CA GLU A 41 16.17 7.17 -3.37
C GLU A 41 14.64 7.26 -3.41
N TYR A 42 14.14 7.92 -4.45
CA TYR A 42 12.72 8.00 -4.69
C TYR A 42 12.19 6.66 -5.28
N PRO A 43 11.11 6.09 -4.74
CA PRO A 43 10.61 4.77 -5.12
C PRO A 43 9.79 4.81 -6.42
N HIS A 44 10.43 5.11 -7.55
CA HIS A 44 9.79 5.26 -8.86
C HIS A 44 8.89 4.07 -9.23
N ALA A 45 9.41 2.83 -9.13
CA ALA A 45 8.68 1.63 -9.51
C ALA A 45 7.41 1.40 -8.69
N ILE A 46 7.45 1.64 -7.38
CA ILE A 46 6.29 1.53 -6.49
C ILE A 46 5.23 2.56 -6.88
N VAL A 47 5.65 3.80 -7.13
CA VAL A 47 4.75 4.89 -7.50
C VAL A 47 4.09 4.64 -8.85
N ASP A 48 4.83 4.12 -9.82
CA ASP A 48 4.26 3.78 -11.13
C ASP A 48 3.24 2.65 -11.03
N ALA A 49 3.51 1.60 -10.25
CA ALA A 49 2.53 0.54 -9.97
C ALA A 49 1.26 1.10 -9.29
N MET A 50 1.40 2.03 -8.35
CA MET A 50 0.26 2.69 -7.70
C MET A 50 -0.58 3.54 -8.69
N LYS A 51 0.04 4.14 -9.72
CA LYS A 51 -0.70 4.84 -10.80
C LYS A 51 -1.49 3.86 -11.65
N GLU A 52 -0.89 2.73 -12.00
CA GLU A 52 -1.58 1.67 -12.78
C GLU A 52 -2.78 1.10 -12.01
N MET A 53 -2.70 1.03 -10.69
CA MET A 53 -3.82 0.67 -9.81
C MET A 53 -4.92 1.75 -9.73
N GLY A 54 -4.72 2.93 -10.32
CA GLY A 54 -5.69 4.03 -10.27
C GLY A 54 -5.75 4.73 -8.91
N LEU A 55 -4.70 4.65 -8.10
CA LEU A 55 -4.66 5.30 -6.77
C LEU A 55 -4.34 6.79 -6.83
N PHE A 56 -3.86 7.27 -7.97
CA PHE A 56 -3.62 8.69 -8.24
C PHE A 56 -4.71 9.21 -9.18
N GLY A 57 -5.48 10.18 -8.70
CA GLY A 57 -6.51 10.91 -9.46
C GLY A 57 -5.98 12.20 -10.08
#